data_AF-A0A1D6MV68-F1
#
_entry.id   AF-A0A1D6MV68-F1
#
_cell.length_a   1.000
_cell.length_b   1.000
_cell.length_c   1.000
_cell.angle_alpha   90.00
_cell.angle_beta   90.00
_cell.angle_gamma   90.00
#
_symmetry.space_group_name_H-M   'P 1'
#
loop_
_entity.id
_entity.type
_entity.pdbx_description
1 polymer ?
#
loop_
_entity_poly.entity_id
_entity_poly.type
_entity_poly.pdbx_seq_one_letter_code
_entity_poly.pdbx_strand_id
1 'polypeptide(L)'
;MNEDFLIIILRDLLPRRPDLRLVLMSATINAELFSKYFGDAPVMHILGFTFPVAELFLEDVLEKTCYRINSERDNFAGSSRRKRFSSVKSDPLSDVFEDIDITKEYGNYSSSTRQSLEAWSAAELDLSLVSTVHFLYN
;
A
#
# COMPACT_ATOMS: atom_id res chain seq x y z
N MET A 1 -7.67 -19.57 12.14
CA MET A 1 -7.16 -20.85 11.61
C MET A 1 -6.19 -20.48 10.51
N ASN A 2 -4.90 -20.81 10.66
CA ASN A 2 -3.86 -20.41 9.70
C ASN A 2 -3.84 -21.39 8.52
N GLU A 3 -4.02 -20.89 7.30
CA GLU A 3 -4.09 -21.68 6.06
C GLU A 3 -2.82 -22.54 5.86
N ASP A 4 -1.66 -22.04 6.27
CA ASP A 4 -0.38 -22.76 6.24
C ASP A 4 -0.43 -24.08 7.02
N PHE A 5 -1.12 -24.10 8.16
CA PHE A 5 -1.23 -25.31 8.98
C PHE A 5 -2.05 -26.40 8.28
N LEU A 6 -3.10 -26.01 7.57
CA LEU A 6 -3.91 -26.93 6.78
C LEU A 6 -3.10 -27.51 5.62
N ILE A 7 -2.32 -26.67 4.93
CA ILE A 7 -1.46 -27.07 3.81
C ILE A 7 -0.42 -28.11 4.25
N ILE A 8 0.16 -27.94 5.45
CA ILE A 8 1.09 -28.91 6.04
C ILE A 8 0.41 -30.26 6.26
N ILE A 9 -0.76 -30.29 6.90
CA ILE A 9 -1.49 -31.54 7.16
C ILE A 9 -1.88 -32.23 5.85
N LEU A 10 -2.35 -31.47 4.85
CA LEU A 10 -2.75 -32.02 3.56
C LEU A 10 -1.57 -32.68 2.84
N ARG A 11 -0.38 -32.07 2.88
CA ARG A 11 0.84 -32.68 2.31
C ARG A 11 1.12 -34.06 2.92
N ASP A 12 1.01 -34.18 4.24
CA ASP A 12 1.25 -35.46 4.94
C ASP A 12 0.13 -36.49 4.71
N LEU A 13 -1.08 -36.03 4.42
CA LEU A 13 -2.26 -36.87 4.22
C LEU A 13 -2.33 -37.48 2.81
N LEU A 14 -1.88 -36.75 1.78
CA LEU A 14 -1.97 -37.19 0.37
C LEU A 14 -1.36 -38.59 0.12
N PRO A 15 -0.16 -38.94 0.63
CA PRO A 15 0.39 -40.29 0.45
C PRO A 15 -0.43 -41.39 1.15
N ARG A 16 -1.18 -41.05 2.21
CA ARG A 16 -2.01 -42.00 2.97
C ARG A 16 -3.40 -42.19 2.38
N ARG A 17 -3.87 -41.23 1.58
CA ARG A 17 -5.20 -41.20 0.96
C ARG A 17 -5.04 -40.97 -0.55
N PRO A 18 -4.65 -42.01 -1.32
CA PRO A 18 -4.43 -41.89 -2.75
C PRO A 18 -5.71 -41.58 -3.54
N ASP A 19 -6.89 -41.73 -2.93
CA ASP A 19 -8.19 -41.33 -3.46
C ASP A 19 -8.48 -39.82 -3.32
N LEU A 20 -7.74 -39.12 -2.46
CA LEU A 20 -7.91 -37.69 -2.23
C LEU A 20 -7.21 -36.89 -3.33
N ARG A 21 -7.98 -35.99 -3.98
CA ARG A 21 -7.47 -35.05 -4.97
C ARG A 21 -7.44 -33.65 -4.38
N LEU A 22 -6.28 -33.00 -4.41
CA LEU A 22 -6.10 -31.62 -3.94
C LEU A 22 -5.94 -30.68 -5.14
N VAL A 23 -6.71 -29.59 -5.14
CA VAL A 23 -6.56 -28.47 -6.07
C VAL A 23 -6.32 -27.21 -5.25
N LEU A 24 -5.18 -26.56 -5.45
CA LEU A 24 -4.86 -25.28 -4.83
C LEU A 24 -5.11 -24.18 -5.84
N MET A 25 -5.90 -23.18 -5.44
CA MET A 25 -6.23 -22.02 -6.26
C MET A 25 -5.66 -20.77 -5.60
N SER A 26 -5.02 -19.93 -6.42
CA SER A 26 -4.40 -18.68 -6.01
C SER A 26 -4.73 -17.61 -7.05
N ALA A 27 -4.98 -16.37 -6.58
CA ALA A 27 -5.15 -15.21 -7.45
C ALA A 27 -3.84 -14.41 -7.63
N THR A 28 -3.01 -14.32 -6.58
CA THR A 28 -1.80 -13.45 -6.55
C THR A 28 -0.57 -14.13 -5.94
N ILE A 29 -0.75 -15.32 -5.37
CA ILE A 29 0.28 -16.10 -4.71
C ILE A 29 1.17 -16.81 -5.74
N ASN A 30 2.46 -16.93 -5.41
CA ASN A 30 3.48 -17.64 -6.19
C ASN A 30 3.15 -19.15 -6.30
N ALA A 31 2.63 -19.56 -7.46
CA ALA A 31 2.20 -20.94 -7.71
C ALA A 31 3.38 -21.93 -7.75
N GLU A 32 4.57 -21.47 -8.12
CA GLU A 32 5.80 -22.26 -8.19
C GLU A 32 6.27 -22.71 -6.79
N LEU A 33 6.05 -21.87 -5.77
CA LEU A 33 6.33 -22.24 -4.38
C LEU A 33 5.48 -23.44 -3.94
N PHE A 34 4.19 -23.42 -4.25
CA PHE A 34 3.27 -24.51 -3.96
C PHE A 34 3.59 -25.77 -4.76
N SER A 35 3.91 -25.62 -6.05
CA SER A 35 4.36 -26.72 -6.90
C SER A 35 5.54 -27.46 -6.26
N LYS A 36 6.62 -26.73 -5.91
CA LYS A 36 7.80 -27.30 -5.25
C LYS A 36 7.47 -27.96 -3.92
N TYR A 37 6.62 -27.33 -3.10
CA TYR A 37 6.22 -27.87 -1.81
C TYR A 37 5.49 -29.21 -1.91
N PHE A 38 4.67 -29.38 -2.94
CA PHE A 38 3.93 -30.62 -3.24
C PHE A 38 4.68 -31.56 -4.22
N GLY A 39 6.00 -31.43 -4.34
CA GLY A 39 6.84 -32.34 -5.13
C GLY A 39 6.75 -32.10 -6.64
N ASP A 40 6.93 -30.85 -7.05
CA ASP A 40 6.85 -30.37 -8.44
C ASP A 40 5.48 -30.64 -9.08
N ALA A 41 4.41 -30.40 -8.32
CA ALA A 41 3.04 -30.58 -8.78
C ALA A 41 2.73 -29.69 -10.01
N PRO A 42 1.91 -30.15 -10.97
CA PRO A 42 1.59 -29.38 -12.17
C PRO A 42 0.95 -28.03 -11.85
N VAL A 43 1.41 -26.98 -12.54
CA VAL A 43 0.85 -25.63 -12.43
C VAL A 43 0.06 -25.29 -13.69
N MET A 44 -1.15 -24.76 -13.51
CA MET A 44 -2.00 -24.27 -14.60
C MET A 44 -2.28 -22.79 -14.40
N HIS A 45 -1.90 -21.97 -15.39
CA HIS A 45 -2.22 -20.55 -15.38
C HIS A 45 -3.48 -20.30 -16.21
N ILE A 46 -4.53 -19.80 -15.56
CA ILE A 46 -5.76 -19.38 -16.22
C ILE A 46 -5.63 -17.89 -16.51
N LEU A 47 -5.64 -17.51 -17.78
CA LEU A 47 -5.64 -16.10 -18.17
C LEU A 47 -6.94 -15.44 -17.70
N GLY A 48 -6.81 -14.42 -16.86
CA GLY A 48 -7.94 -13.58 -16.47
C GLY A 48 -8.33 -12.64 -17.61
N PHE A 49 -9.60 -12.25 -17.63
CA PHE A 49 -10.06 -11.10 -18.40
C PHE A 49 -10.27 -9.94 -17.43
N THR A 50 -9.61 -8.82 -17.69
CA THR A 50 -9.81 -7.57 -16.97
C THR A 50 -10.13 -6.46 -17.96
N PHE A 51 -10.87 -5.46 -17.51
CA PHE A 51 -10.98 -4.20 -18.22
C PHE A 51 -9.79 -3.32 -17.82
N PRO A 52 -9.30 -2.44 -18.71
CA PRO A 52 -8.27 -1.49 -18.33
C PRO A 52 -8.80 -0.61 -17.19
N VAL A 53 -8.11 -0.64 -16.06
CA VAL A 53 -8.37 0.23 -14.91
C VAL A 53 -7.23 1.22 -14.83
N ALA A 54 -7.55 2.52 -14.72
CA ALA A 54 -6.54 3.54 -14.52
C ALA A 54 -6.05 3.50 -13.07
N GLU A 55 -4.75 3.33 -12.89
CA GLU A 55 -4.08 3.45 -11.60
C GLU A 55 -3.73 4.93 -11.37
N LEU A 56 -4.06 5.45 -10.19
CA LEU A 56 -3.73 6.81 -9.78
C LEU A 56 -3.00 6.72 -8.44
N PHE A 57 -1.83 7.37 -8.37
CA PHE A 57 -1.07 7.51 -7.13
C PHE A 57 -1.55 8.74 -6.36
N LEU A 58 -1.02 8.96 -5.16
CA LEU A 58 -1.49 10.02 -4.26
C LEU A 58 -1.41 11.40 -4.91
N GLU A 59 -0.30 11.69 -5.57
CA GLU A 59 -0.04 12.92 -6.32
C GLU A 59 -1.08 13.15 -7.44
N ASP A 60 -1.48 12.10 -8.15
CA ASP A 60 -2.50 12.18 -9.19
C ASP A 60 -3.87 12.52 -8.61
N VAL A 61 -4.19 11.90 -7.46
CA VAL A 61 -5.45 12.12 -6.76
C VAL A 61 -5.53 13.54 -6.23
N LEU A 62 -4.47 14.04 -5.60
CA LEU A 62 -4.38 15.41 -5.09
C LEU A 62 -4.50 16.43 -6.22
N GLU A 63 -3.84 16.19 -7.36
CA GLU A 63 -3.91 17.07 -8.52
C GLU A 63 -5.33 17.09 -9.13
N LYS A 64 -5.97 15.93 -9.28
CA LYS A 64 -7.32 15.84 -9.87
C LYS A 64 -8.40 16.43 -8.97
N THR A 65 -8.26 16.25 -7.66
CA THR A 65 -9.25 16.71 -6.67
C THR A 65 -9.00 18.15 -6.22
N CYS A 66 -7.82 18.70 -6.50
CA CYS A 66 -7.31 19.94 -5.90
C CYS A 66 -7.39 19.92 -4.36
N TYR A 67 -7.40 18.73 -3.76
CA TYR A 67 -7.52 18.55 -2.33
C TYR A 67 -6.22 18.97 -1.63
N ARG A 68 -6.36 19.65 -0.48
CA ARG A 68 -5.22 20.11 0.32
C ARG A 68 -5.16 19.37 1.64
N ILE A 69 -4.05 18.69 1.85
CA ILE A 69 -3.74 18.06 3.13
C ILE A 69 -3.20 19.14 4.05
N ASN A 70 -3.90 19.39 5.16
CA ASN A 70 -3.43 20.29 6.20
C ASN A 70 -2.71 19.46 7.25
N SER A 71 -1.41 19.69 7.46
CA SER A 71 -0.72 19.07 8.58
C SER A 71 -1.29 19.62 9.90
N GLU A 72 -1.53 18.79 10.91
CA GLU A 72 -2.05 19.25 12.23
C GLU A 72 -1.21 20.36 12.88
N ARG A 73 0.02 20.60 12.38
CA ARG A 73 0.90 21.69 12.79
C ARG A 73 0.31 23.08 12.53
N ASP A 74 -0.63 23.21 11.60
CA ASP A 74 -1.25 24.50 11.26
C ASP A 74 -2.46 24.87 12.15
N ASN A 75 -3.02 23.92 12.90
CA ASN A 75 -4.15 24.16 13.79
C ASN A 75 -3.77 24.93 15.08
N PHE A 76 -2.48 25.16 15.32
CA PHE A 76 -1.95 25.90 16.49
C PHE A 76 -1.47 27.33 16.19
N ALA A 77 -1.88 27.93 15.06
CA ALA A 77 -1.55 29.32 14.74
C ALA A 77 -2.52 30.33 15.40
N GLY A 78 -2.67 30.22 16.72
CA GLY A 78 -3.33 31.19 17.59
C GLY A 78 -2.47 31.47 18.82
N SER A 79 -1.77 32.61 18.81
CA SER A 79 -1.00 33.21 19.92
C SER A 79 0.48 32.81 20.05
N SER A 80 1.34 33.73 19.61
CA SER A 80 2.63 34.13 20.18
C SER A 80 3.22 33.28 21.32
N ARG A 81 4.24 32.45 21.01
CA ARG A 81 5.57 32.45 21.65
C ARG A 81 6.44 31.37 21.04
N ARG A 82 7.60 31.75 20.51
CA ARG A 82 8.72 30.85 20.20
C ARG A 82 9.05 30.02 21.45
N LYS A 83 8.59 28.76 21.49
CA LYS A 83 9.06 27.75 22.43
C LYS A 83 9.99 26.83 21.66
N ARG A 84 11.31 27.04 21.83
CA ARG A 84 12.33 26.05 21.51
C ARG A 84 12.05 24.79 22.34
N PHE A 85 11.64 23.70 21.71
CA PHE A 85 11.68 22.33 22.25
C PHE A 85 11.94 21.44 21.02
N SER A 86 13.18 20.98 20.84
CA SER A 86 13.76 19.74 21.38
C SER A 86 13.58 18.60 20.38
N SER A 87 14.72 18.13 19.86
CA SER A 87 14.93 16.91 19.09
C SER A 87 13.88 15.83 19.36
N VAL A 88 12.96 15.63 18.41
CA VAL A 88 12.34 14.32 18.21
C VAL A 88 13.50 13.42 17.82
N LYS A 89 13.79 12.40 18.64
CA LYS A 89 14.79 11.40 18.29
C LYS A 89 14.28 10.72 17.02
N SER A 90 14.95 10.98 15.89
CA SER A 90 14.77 10.23 14.66
C SER A 90 15.06 8.76 14.97
N ASP A 91 14.12 7.88 14.61
CA ASP A 91 14.36 6.45 14.72
C ASP A 91 15.57 6.07 13.86
N PRO A 92 16.45 5.13 14.27
CA PRO A 92 17.65 4.78 13.50
C PRO A 92 17.38 4.29 12.06
N LEU A 93 16.12 3.96 11.75
CA LEU A 93 15.66 3.57 10.42
C LEU A 93 15.39 4.77 9.50
N SER A 94 15.08 5.96 10.03
CA SER A 94 14.82 7.15 9.19
C SER A 94 16.08 7.70 8.54
N ASP A 95 17.26 7.50 9.16
CA ASP A 95 18.56 7.94 8.59
C ASP A 95 18.98 7.11 7.35
N VAL A 96 18.30 6.00 7.06
CA VAL A 96 18.57 5.13 5.90
C VAL A 96 17.77 5.57 4.67
N PHE A 97 16.69 6.32 4.86
CA PHE A 97 15.91 6.87 3.77
C PHE A 97 16.52 8.20 3.34
N GLU A 98 16.88 8.33 2.07
CA GLU A 98 17.22 9.63 1.50
C GLU A 98 15.97 10.51 1.55
N ASP A 99 16.10 11.72 2.13
CA ASP A 99 15.05 12.73 2.06
C ASP A 99 14.72 13.00 0.59
N ILE A 100 13.52 12.62 0.16
CA ILE A 100 13.06 12.84 -1.22
C ILE A 100 12.79 14.33 -1.40
N ASP A 101 13.50 14.97 -2.32
CA ASP A 101 13.18 16.33 -2.76
C ASP A 101 11.91 16.31 -3.63
N ILE A 102 10.76 16.53 -2.99
CA ILE A 102 9.44 16.53 -3.61
C ILE A 102 9.38 17.51 -4.78
N THR A 103 10.11 18.63 -4.72
CA THR A 103 10.07 19.64 -5.78
C THR A 103 10.75 19.17 -7.06
N LYS A 104 11.77 18.32 -6.92
CA LYS A 104 12.54 17.75 -8.02
C LYS A 104 11.85 16.54 -8.62
N GLU A 105 11.33 15.65 -7.78
CA GLU A 105 10.70 14.40 -8.23
C GLU A 105 9.30 14.61 -8.81
N TYR A 106 8.51 15.51 -8.20
CA TYR A 106 7.12 15.78 -8.60
C TYR A 106 6.97 17.10 -9.38
N GLY A 107 8.03 17.47 -10.13
CA GLY A 107 8.15 18.70 -10.92
C GLY A 107 7.04 18.93 -11.97
N ASN A 108 6.25 17.91 -12.28
CA ASN A 108 5.17 17.96 -13.27
C ASN A 108 3.80 18.31 -12.64
N TYR A 109 3.67 18.25 -11.31
CA TYR A 109 2.42 18.50 -10.59
C TYR A 109 2.32 19.95 -10.10
N SER A 110 1.13 20.42 -9.78
CA SER A 110 0.92 21.79 -9.28
C SER A 110 1.63 22.04 -7.94
N SER A 111 1.90 23.32 -7.64
CA SER A 111 2.51 23.72 -6.36
C SER A 111 1.63 23.32 -5.16
N SER A 112 0.31 23.36 -5.31
CA SER A 112 -0.64 22.90 -4.29
C SER A 112 -0.53 21.40 -4.02
N THR A 113 -0.34 20.60 -5.06
CA THR A 113 -0.16 19.15 -4.93
C THR A 113 1.13 18.83 -4.19
N ARG A 114 2.25 19.48 -4.56
CA ARG A 114 3.54 19.30 -3.86
C ARG A 114 3.47 19.70 -2.39
N GLN A 115 2.84 20.83 -2.09
CA GLN A 115 2.66 21.27 -0.70
C GLN A 115 1.81 20.29 0.11
N SER A 116 0.81 19.66 -0.52
CA SER A 116 -0.03 18.65 0.13
C SER A 116 0.72 17.33 0.33
N LEU A 117 1.60 16.95 -0.60
CA LEU A 117 2.50 15.80 -0.45
C LEU A 117 3.52 16.03 0.68
N GLU A 118 4.07 17.23 0.81
CA GLU A 118 4.96 17.61 1.93
C GLU A 118 4.25 17.55 3.28
N ALA A 119 2.96 17.90 3.31
CA ALA A 119 2.13 17.85 4.52
C ALA A 119 1.57 16.45 4.83
N TRP A 120 1.70 15.49 3.90
CA TRP A 120 1.15 14.16 4.05
C TRP A 120 1.89 13.35 5.13
N SER A 121 1.13 12.57 5.91
CA SER A 121 1.64 11.70 6.96
C SER A 121 1.13 10.29 6.75
N ALA A 122 2.05 9.32 6.65
CA ALA A 122 1.70 7.90 6.52
C ALA A 122 0.99 7.33 7.76
N ALA A 123 1.08 8.02 8.91
CA ALA A 123 0.48 7.57 10.16
C ALA A 123 -1.04 7.84 10.24
N GLU A 124 -1.57 8.72 9.39
CA GLU A 124 -2.96 9.17 9.43
C GLU A 124 -3.63 8.95 8.07
N LEU A 125 -4.68 8.12 8.07
CA LEU A 125 -5.52 7.92 6.89
C LEU A 125 -6.51 9.08 6.75
N ASP A 126 -6.33 9.92 5.74
CA ASP A 126 -7.25 11.01 5.41
C ASP A 126 -8.51 10.48 4.71
N LEU A 127 -9.56 10.22 5.49
CA LEU A 127 -10.86 9.74 4.98
C LEU A 127 -11.61 10.79 4.14
N SER A 128 -11.33 12.08 4.33
CA SER A 128 -11.93 13.16 3.53
C SER A 128 -11.44 13.12 2.08
N LEU A 129 -10.15 12.79 1.87
CA LEU A 129 -9.61 12.58 0.54
C LEU A 129 -10.33 11.42 -0.17
N VAL A 130 -10.51 10.29 0.52
CA VAL A 130 -11.22 9.11 -0.03
C VAL A 130 -12.65 9.46 -0.42
N SER A 131 -13.36 10.20 0.44
CA SER A 131 -14.72 10.66 0.14
C SER A 131 -14.74 11.57 -1.09
N THR A 132 -13.76 12.46 -1.24
CA THR A 132 -13.69 13.41 -2.37
C THR A 132 -13.53 12.68 -3.71
N VAL A 133 -12.68 11.65 -3.75
CA VAL A 133 -12.51 10.81 -4.95
C VAL A 133 -13.80 10.11 -5.32
N HIS A 134 -14.52 9.55 -4.34
CA HIS A 134 -15.79 8.86 -4.59
C HIS A 134 -16.84 9.77 -5.26
N PHE A 135 -16.90 11.05 -4.87
CA PHE A 135 -17.83 12.03 -5.46
C PHE A 135 -17.44 12.49 -6.87
N LEU A 136 -16.17 12.42 -7.26
CA LEU A 136 -15.75 12.84 -8.60
C LEU A 136 -16.03 11.79 -9.69
N TYR A 137 -16.20 10.53 -9.29
CA TYR A 137 -16.33 9.39 -10.21
C TYR A 137 -17.69 8.68 -10.17
N ASN A 138 -18.66 9.18 -9.39
CA ASN A 138 -20.07 8.72 -9.38
C ASN A 138 -21.02 9.91 -9.59
#